data_AF-A0A9E7FVQ5-F1
#
_entry.id   AF-A0A9E7FVQ5-F1
#
_cell.length_a   1.000
_cell.length_b   1.000
_cell.length_c   1.000
_cell.angle_alpha   90.00
_cell.angle_beta   90.00
_cell.angle_gamma   90.00
#
_symmetry.space_group_name_H-M   'P 1'
#
loop_
_entity.id
_entity.type
_entity.pdbx_description
1 polymer ?
#
loop_
_entity_poly.entity_id
_entity_poly.type
_entity_poly.pdbx_seq_one_letter_code
_entity_poly.pdbx_strand_id
1 'polypeptide(L)'
;MDGGLLPAIGVTCEINLQYRGNYSYEGERRASCADRQRKERAQSLGELNDESLPPSPLLSPFLDCSVRLSAVVLELGIESSKHDPLLQQDSFALSSHFDPSKVIQLTWHPRVFFYEKFLTDEDCDHLITLAQGKLEKLVVDASKGNSTASSLDISSGMFLPRGQDEVVSKIEERISTWTFLPKENGENMLIVHSMVNESYEPHYDYYHDESKLAVGGHRVATVLMYLSNVSRGGETIFPQSKLKDTQTKDDTWSPCAATGNAVKPVRGSAILYFNLHPDATPDGASLHGSCMVLDGEMWTATKWIHVRDFNPSKHSIVSEGECTDEDAKCPQWAAIGECKRNPVYMLGTPDYYGSCRKSCGAC
;
A
#
# COMPACT_ATOMS: atom_id res chain seq x y z
N MET A 1 16.46 -18.82 40.83
CA MET A 1 15.67 -17.60 41.05
C MET A 1 16.64 -16.44 41.05
N ASP A 2 16.17 -15.31 40.56
CA ASP A 2 16.86 -14.03 40.32
C ASP A 2 17.80 -14.05 39.10
N GLY A 3 17.59 -13.29 38.01
CA GLY A 3 16.77 -12.08 37.84
C GLY A 3 17.68 -10.91 37.44
N GLY A 4 18.36 -11.01 36.29
CA GLY A 4 19.23 -9.96 35.76
C GLY A 4 18.62 -9.28 34.53
N LEU A 5 17.98 -8.13 34.73
CA LEU A 5 17.52 -7.23 33.67
C LEU A 5 18.71 -6.66 32.91
N LEU A 6 18.75 -6.86 31.58
CA LEU A 6 19.58 -6.06 30.67
C LEU A 6 18.85 -4.76 30.31
N PRO A 7 19.54 -3.62 30.19
CA PRO A 7 18.89 -2.34 29.91
C PRO A 7 18.43 -2.26 28.45
N ALA A 8 17.19 -1.83 28.26
CA ALA A 8 16.66 -1.46 26.95
C ALA A 8 17.39 -0.22 26.42
N ILE A 9 18.20 -0.40 25.37
CA ILE A 9 18.73 0.70 24.57
C ILE A 9 17.62 1.10 23.60
N GLY A 10 16.85 2.13 23.96
CA GLY A 10 15.89 2.76 23.06
C GLY A 10 16.63 3.50 21.95
N VAL A 11 16.57 2.98 20.73
CA VAL A 11 17.01 3.70 19.53
C VAL A 11 15.83 4.52 19.03
N THR A 12 15.80 5.80 19.40
CA THR A 12 14.93 6.79 18.78
C THR A 12 15.46 7.10 17.38
N CYS A 13 14.69 6.75 16.35
CA CYS A 13 14.99 7.13 14.97
C CYS A 13 14.50 8.58 14.75
N GLU A 14 15.39 9.56 14.89
CA GLU A 14 15.15 10.92 14.42
C GLU A 14 15.34 10.96 12.89
N ILE A 15 14.25 11.13 12.16
CA ILE A 15 14.29 11.41 10.72
C ILE A 15 14.71 12.88 10.57
N ASN A 16 15.98 13.09 10.22
CA ASN A 16 16.51 14.40 9.86
C ASN A 16 16.04 14.76 8.43
N LEU A 17 14.92 15.46 8.32
CA LEU A 17 14.52 16.13 7.08
C LEU A 17 15.29 17.46 6.95
N GLN A 18 16.41 17.44 6.23
CA GLN A 18 17.06 18.68 5.79
C GLN A 18 16.25 19.31 4.65
N TYR A 19 15.26 20.13 4.99
CA TYR A 19 14.69 21.12 4.07
C TYR A 19 15.53 22.40 4.12
N ARG A 20 16.30 22.67 3.06
CA ARG A 20 16.86 24.00 2.82
C ARG A 20 15.76 24.91 2.28
N GLY A 21 15.11 25.64 3.18
CA GLY A 21 14.23 26.76 2.86
C GLY A 21 14.45 27.88 3.88
N ASN A 22 15.13 28.94 3.48
CA ASN A 22 15.31 30.15 4.30
C ASN A 22 13.98 30.90 4.40
N TYR A 23 13.27 30.79 5.52
CA TYR A 23 12.37 31.85 6.00
C TYR A 23 12.31 31.80 7.54
N SER A 24 12.78 32.88 8.17
CA SER A 24 12.74 33.11 9.61
C SER A 24 11.34 33.54 10.05
N TYR A 25 10.74 32.85 11.01
CA TYR A 25 9.75 33.45 11.91
C TYR A 25 10.00 32.94 13.34
N GLU A 26 10.27 33.89 14.23
CA GLU A 26 10.50 33.67 15.65
C GLU A 26 9.20 33.28 16.38
N GLY A 27 9.33 32.24 17.20
CA GLY A 27 8.67 31.97 18.48
C GLY A 27 7.22 32.39 18.73
N GLU A 28 6.38 31.40 19.05
CA GLU A 28 5.77 31.34 20.40
C GLU A 28 5.20 29.95 20.72
N ARG A 29 5.16 29.65 22.02
CA ARG A 29 5.10 28.32 22.62
C ARG A 29 3.68 27.74 22.71
N ARG A 30 3.63 26.41 22.65
CA ARG A 30 2.56 25.46 23.01
C ARG A 30 1.60 25.94 24.12
N ALA A 31 0.30 25.74 23.90
CA ALA A 31 -0.62 25.31 24.95
C ALA A 31 -1.68 24.33 24.38
N SER A 32 -1.78 23.18 25.04
CA SER A 32 -2.63 22.03 24.72
C SER A 32 -4.12 22.31 24.96
N CYS A 33 -4.98 21.67 24.18
CA CYS A 33 -6.45 21.77 24.18
C CYS A 33 -7.14 21.18 25.44
N ALA A 34 -6.46 21.10 26.58
CA ALA A 34 -6.95 20.47 27.81
C ALA A 34 -7.35 21.45 28.93
N ASP A 35 -7.09 22.75 28.79
CA ASP A 35 -7.34 23.75 29.86
C ASP A 35 -8.62 24.61 29.68
N ARG A 36 -9.49 24.28 28.73
CA ARG A 36 -10.73 25.03 28.48
C ARG A 36 -12.00 24.45 29.12
N GLN A 37 -11.92 23.36 29.89
CA GLN A 37 -13.07 22.76 30.59
C GLN A 37 -13.04 22.88 32.12
N ARG A 38 -12.17 23.71 32.70
CA ARG A 38 -12.10 23.93 34.15
C ARG A 38 -12.45 25.33 34.65
N LYS A 39 -13.10 26.15 33.82
CA LYS A 39 -13.43 27.55 34.16
C LYS A 39 -14.91 27.93 34.05
N GLU A 40 -15.81 26.96 34.14
CA GLU A 40 -17.27 27.19 34.27
C GLU A 40 -17.93 26.40 35.41
N ARG A 41 -17.14 25.90 36.38
CA ARG A 41 -17.68 25.18 37.54
C ARG A 41 -17.09 25.70 38.86
N ALA A 42 -17.29 26.99 39.10
CA ALA A 42 -17.03 27.62 40.40
C ALA A 42 -17.84 28.92 40.52
N GLN A 43 -19.17 28.82 40.49
CA GLN A 43 -20.09 29.87 40.95
C GLN A 43 -21.45 29.23 41.26
N SER A 44 -21.64 28.81 42.52
CA SER A 44 -22.90 28.84 43.28
C SER A 44 -22.77 27.92 44.50
N LEU A 45 -22.45 28.52 45.64
CA LEU A 45 -22.78 27.99 46.97
C LEU A 45 -23.88 28.90 47.51
N GLY A 46 -25.01 28.30 47.90
CA GLY A 46 -26.15 28.94 48.52
C GLY A 46 -27.28 27.93 48.74
N GLU A 47 -27.47 27.55 50.00
CA GLU A 47 -28.33 26.46 50.52
C GLU A 47 -29.85 26.76 50.46
N LEU A 48 -30.69 25.72 50.32
CA LEU A 48 -31.77 25.31 51.26
C LEU A 48 -32.85 24.38 50.64
N ASN A 49 -32.98 23.20 51.26
CA ASN A 49 -34.14 22.34 51.61
C ASN A 49 -35.30 21.96 50.64
N ASP A 50 -35.41 20.63 50.45
CA ASP A 50 -36.55 19.68 50.65
C ASP A 50 -37.81 19.58 49.75
N GLU A 51 -38.22 18.31 49.56
CA GLU A 51 -39.48 17.66 49.10
C GLU A 51 -39.98 17.59 47.62
N SER A 52 -39.99 16.33 47.12
CA SER A 52 -41.06 15.56 46.41
C SER A 52 -41.57 15.86 44.96
N LEU A 53 -41.28 14.89 44.04
CA LEU A 53 -42.09 14.25 42.95
C LEU A 53 -42.71 15.07 41.75
N PRO A 54 -43.06 14.43 40.60
CA PRO A 54 -42.88 14.88 39.18
C PRO A 54 -44.20 15.40 38.51
N PRO A 55 -44.38 15.64 37.17
CA PRO A 55 -43.58 15.34 35.95
C PRO A 55 -43.47 16.47 34.86
N SER A 56 -42.89 16.11 33.70
CA SER A 56 -42.63 16.79 32.40
C SER A 56 -43.80 17.59 31.77
N PRO A 57 -43.67 18.16 30.54
CA PRO A 57 -42.59 18.90 29.86
C PRO A 57 -43.08 20.31 29.40
N LEU A 58 -42.26 21.14 28.73
CA LEU A 58 -42.60 21.91 27.51
C LEU A 58 -41.63 23.10 27.21
N LEU A 59 -41.37 23.24 25.90
CA LEU A 59 -41.04 24.45 25.12
C LEU A 59 -39.67 25.15 25.31
N SER A 60 -38.81 24.92 24.33
CA SER A 60 -37.71 25.80 23.91
C SER A 60 -38.21 27.02 23.13
N PRO A 61 -37.45 28.13 23.15
CA PRO A 61 -37.38 29.00 21.99
C PRO A 61 -35.94 29.09 21.46
N PHE A 62 -35.88 29.02 20.14
CA PHE A 62 -34.73 29.26 19.28
C PHE A 62 -34.13 30.65 19.54
N LEU A 63 -32.80 30.75 19.66
CA LEU A 63 -32.07 31.97 19.34
C LEU A 63 -31.16 31.72 18.13
N ASP A 64 -31.53 32.42 17.08
CA ASP A 64 -30.84 32.60 15.82
C ASP A 64 -29.58 33.47 16.04
N CYS A 65 -28.43 33.03 15.56
CA CYS A 65 -27.19 33.81 15.60
C CYS A 65 -26.58 33.83 14.19
N SER A 66 -27.03 34.80 13.41
CA SER A 66 -26.50 35.13 12.09
C SER A 66 -25.17 35.88 12.26
N VAL A 67 -24.05 35.23 11.94
CA VAL A 67 -22.74 35.88 11.86
C VAL A 67 -22.50 36.33 10.42
N ARG A 68 -22.46 37.64 10.22
CA ARG A 68 -22.01 38.28 8.97
C ARG A 68 -20.52 38.03 8.78
N LEU A 69 -20.13 37.33 7.72
CA LEU A 69 -18.77 37.38 7.19
C LEU A 69 -18.67 38.55 6.20
N SER A 70 -17.87 39.56 6.53
CA SER A 70 -17.38 40.55 5.58
C SER A 70 -16.30 39.90 4.71
N ALA A 71 -16.58 39.75 3.41
CA ALA A 71 -15.59 39.34 2.42
C ALA A 71 -14.65 40.50 2.11
N VAL A 72 -13.35 40.31 2.31
CA VAL A 72 -12.31 41.18 1.78
C VAL A 72 -11.92 40.63 0.42
N VAL A 73 -12.27 41.37 -0.64
CA VAL A 73 -11.87 41.08 -2.02
C VAL A 73 -10.45 41.62 -2.20
N LEU A 74 -9.48 40.73 -2.42
CA LEU A 74 -8.16 41.10 -2.93
C LEU A 74 -8.25 41.14 -4.46
N GLU A 75 -8.35 42.34 -5.03
CA GLU A 75 -8.11 42.58 -6.45
C GLU A 75 -6.59 42.56 -6.71
N LEU A 76 -6.11 41.54 -7.42
CA LEU A 76 -4.79 41.56 -8.04
C LEU A 76 -4.96 41.93 -9.51
N GLY A 77 -4.51 43.13 -9.87
CA GLY A 77 -4.53 43.68 -11.21
C GLY A 77 -3.68 42.87 -12.18
N ILE A 78 -4.25 42.56 -13.35
CA ILE A 78 -3.54 41.94 -14.47
C ILE A 78 -3.07 43.06 -15.40
N GLU A 79 -1.77 43.36 -15.41
CA GLU A 79 -1.16 44.14 -16.48
C GLU A 79 -0.82 43.23 -17.67
N SER A 80 -1.31 43.61 -18.86
CA SER A 80 -1.07 42.94 -20.13
C SER A 80 0.28 43.38 -20.72
N SER A 81 1.19 42.43 -20.90
CA SER A 81 2.41 42.59 -21.70
C SER A 81 2.37 41.63 -22.90
N LYS A 82 2.58 42.18 -24.10
CA LYS A 82 2.66 41.49 -25.39
C LYS A 82 4.11 41.06 -25.70
N HIS A 83 4.24 40.03 -26.55
CA HIS A 83 5.44 39.34 -27.11
C HIS A 83 5.78 38.04 -26.37
N ASP A 84 5.92 36.84 -26.97
CA ASP A 84 6.17 36.39 -28.35
C ASP A 84 5.68 34.91 -28.48
N PRO A 85 5.19 34.38 -29.62
CA PRO A 85 4.53 33.08 -29.68
C PRO A 85 5.49 31.97 -30.13
N LEU A 86 6.19 31.33 -29.20
CA LEU A 86 6.89 30.06 -29.44
C LEU A 86 6.78 29.14 -28.22
N LEU A 87 5.56 28.74 -27.89
CA LEU A 87 5.32 27.47 -27.20
C LEU A 87 4.14 26.82 -27.90
N GLN A 88 4.47 26.05 -28.93
CA GLN A 88 3.60 24.99 -29.40
C GLN A 88 3.35 24.10 -28.18
N GLN A 89 2.16 24.23 -27.60
CA GLN A 89 1.69 23.31 -26.59
C GLN A 89 1.67 21.93 -27.23
N ASP A 90 2.73 21.17 -27.00
CA ASP A 90 2.65 19.72 -27.06
C ASP A 90 1.62 19.30 -26.02
N SER A 91 0.38 19.17 -26.45
CA SER A 91 -0.72 18.53 -25.74
C SER A 91 -0.51 17.00 -25.66
N PHE A 92 0.74 16.56 -25.60
CA PHE A 92 1.19 15.18 -25.55
C PHE A 92 1.92 14.98 -24.21
N ALA A 93 1.16 14.72 -23.12
CA ALA A 93 1.60 13.99 -21.90
C ALA A 93 0.69 14.25 -20.67
N LEU A 94 -0.63 14.09 -20.78
CA LEU A 94 -1.52 14.20 -19.61
C LEU A 94 -2.48 13.01 -19.46
N SER A 95 -2.01 11.81 -19.81
CA SER A 95 -2.76 10.56 -19.71
C SER A 95 -1.94 9.45 -19.03
N SER A 96 -1.54 9.69 -17.77
CA SER A 96 -1.16 8.62 -16.81
C SER A 96 -0.90 9.14 -15.39
N HIS A 97 -1.49 10.27 -14.98
CA HIS A 97 -1.26 10.77 -13.62
C HIS A 97 -2.02 9.91 -12.59
N PHE A 98 -1.27 9.34 -11.65
CA PHE A 98 -1.79 8.79 -10.40
C PHE A 98 -2.58 9.88 -9.67
N ASP A 99 -3.81 9.58 -9.28
CA ASP A 99 -4.72 10.49 -8.59
C ASP A 99 -4.98 9.97 -7.17
N PRO A 100 -4.28 10.50 -6.15
CA PRO A 100 -4.42 10.03 -4.77
C PRO A 100 -5.83 10.23 -4.20
N SER A 101 -6.66 11.10 -4.79
CA SER A 101 -8.02 11.34 -4.30
C SER A 101 -8.97 10.14 -4.53
N LYS A 102 -8.60 9.21 -5.42
CA LYS A 102 -9.34 7.98 -5.71
C LYS A 102 -9.00 6.82 -4.78
N VAL A 103 -8.07 7.03 -3.84
CA VAL A 103 -7.64 6.01 -2.88
C VAL A 103 -8.56 6.03 -1.66
N ILE A 104 -9.19 4.89 -1.38
CA ILE A 104 -10.05 4.68 -0.21
C ILE A 104 -9.33 3.71 0.73
N GLN A 105 -9.06 4.15 1.95
CA GLN A 105 -8.51 3.28 2.99
C GLN A 105 -9.63 2.39 3.55
N LEU A 106 -9.51 1.07 3.38
CA LEU A 106 -10.51 0.10 3.84
C LEU A 106 -10.28 -0.37 5.28
N THR A 107 -9.03 -0.64 5.64
CA THR A 107 -8.64 -1.04 6.99
C THR A 107 -7.16 -0.73 7.26
N TRP A 108 -6.81 -0.53 8.53
CA TRP A 108 -5.42 -0.41 9.00
C TRP A 108 -4.86 -1.73 9.56
N HIS A 109 -5.72 -2.75 9.73
CA HIS A 109 -5.35 -4.06 10.25
C HIS A 109 -6.09 -5.16 9.45
N PRO A 110 -5.50 -5.70 8.38
CA PRO A 110 -4.22 -5.28 7.77
C PRO A 110 -4.38 -3.92 7.07
N ARG A 111 -3.28 -3.30 6.63
CA ARG A 111 -3.35 -2.08 5.83
C ARG A 111 -3.84 -2.41 4.43
N VAL A 112 -5.06 -1.97 4.08
CA VAL A 112 -5.69 -2.22 2.77
C VAL A 112 -6.25 -0.92 2.22
N PHE A 113 -5.90 -0.62 0.98
CA PHE A 113 -6.34 0.55 0.24
C PHE A 113 -6.95 0.11 -1.08
N PHE A 114 -8.12 0.65 -1.41
CA PHE A 114 -8.79 0.45 -2.68
C PHE A 114 -8.55 1.66 -3.58
N TYR A 115 -8.32 1.43 -4.87
CA TYR A 115 -8.19 2.46 -5.88
C TYR A 115 -9.22 2.22 -6.97
N GLU A 116 -10.15 3.15 -7.13
CA GLU A 116 -11.16 3.10 -8.19
C GLU A 116 -10.57 3.54 -9.54
N LYS A 117 -10.78 2.76 -10.60
CA LYS A 117 -10.26 3.04 -11.96
C LYS A 117 -8.74 3.25 -11.95
N PHE A 118 -8.04 2.34 -11.29
CA PHE A 118 -6.59 2.26 -11.30
C PHE A 118 -6.06 1.90 -12.71
N LEU A 119 -6.75 1.00 -13.40
CA LEU A 119 -6.53 0.64 -14.80
C LEU A 119 -7.62 1.25 -15.69
N THR A 120 -7.28 1.58 -16.93
CA THR A 120 -8.30 1.87 -17.96
C THR A 120 -8.91 0.57 -18.48
N ASP A 121 -10.01 0.67 -19.23
CA ASP A 121 -10.59 -0.52 -19.87
C ASP A 121 -9.63 -1.12 -20.90
N GLU A 122 -8.85 -0.29 -21.60
CA GLU A 122 -7.83 -0.74 -22.55
C GLU A 122 -6.67 -1.44 -21.86
N ASP A 123 -6.22 -0.95 -20.68
CA ASP A 123 -5.22 -1.63 -19.85
C ASP A 123 -5.72 -3.05 -19.49
N CYS A 124 -6.98 -3.17 -19.06
CA CYS A 124 -7.59 -4.46 -18.70
C CYS A 124 -7.69 -5.42 -19.90
N ASP A 125 -8.19 -4.95 -21.04
CA ASP A 125 -8.31 -5.78 -22.26
C ASP A 125 -6.95 -6.23 -22.78
N HIS A 126 -5.94 -5.36 -22.70
CA HIS A 126 -4.58 -5.68 -23.11
C HIS A 126 -4.00 -6.82 -22.27
N LEU A 127 -4.09 -6.72 -20.93
CA LEU A 127 -3.60 -7.76 -20.02
C LEU A 127 -4.31 -9.11 -20.23
N ILE A 128 -5.64 -9.09 -20.43
CA ILE A 128 -6.42 -10.30 -20.74
C ILE A 128 -5.96 -10.88 -22.09
N THR A 129 -5.80 -10.06 -23.12
CA THR A 129 -5.37 -10.48 -24.47
C THR A 129 -3.98 -11.11 -24.45
N LEU A 130 -3.03 -10.54 -23.68
CA LEU A 130 -1.70 -11.12 -23.52
C LEU A 130 -1.76 -12.54 -22.95
N ALA A 131 -2.77 -12.80 -22.11
CA ALA A 131 -2.94 -14.06 -21.40
C ALA A 131 -3.78 -15.12 -22.13
N GLN A 132 -4.68 -14.70 -23.02
CA GLN A 132 -5.50 -15.60 -23.80
C GLN A 132 -4.64 -16.62 -24.58
N GLY A 133 -4.98 -17.89 -24.43
CA GLY A 133 -4.28 -19.01 -25.08
C GLY A 133 -2.95 -19.41 -24.45
N LYS A 134 -2.54 -18.79 -23.32
CA LYS A 134 -1.27 -19.06 -22.62
C LYS A 134 -1.45 -19.40 -21.14
N LEU A 135 -2.69 -19.49 -20.67
CA LEU A 135 -2.99 -19.83 -19.28
C LEU A 135 -2.70 -21.32 -19.02
N GLU A 136 -2.03 -21.60 -17.92
CA GLU A 136 -1.80 -22.94 -17.41
C GLU A 136 -2.51 -23.11 -16.06
N LYS A 137 -2.85 -24.35 -15.68
CA LYS A 137 -3.47 -24.62 -14.38
C LYS A 137 -2.52 -24.22 -13.25
N LEU A 138 -2.93 -23.28 -12.41
CA LEU A 138 -2.12 -22.85 -11.25
C LEU A 138 -2.28 -23.83 -10.10
N VAL A 139 -1.18 -24.43 -9.68
CA VAL A 139 -1.19 -25.29 -8.50
C VAL A 139 -0.63 -24.50 -7.33
N VAL A 140 -1.38 -24.30 -6.25
CA VAL A 140 -0.95 -23.48 -5.10
C VAL A 140 -0.87 -24.35 -3.85
N ASP A 141 0.32 -24.46 -3.25
CA ASP A 141 0.52 -25.07 -1.94
C ASP A 141 0.38 -24.00 -0.85
N ALA A 142 -0.77 -23.98 -0.16
CA ALA A 142 -1.02 -23.09 0.97
C ALA A 142 -0.02 -23.28 2.13
N SER A 143 0.72 -24.39 2.17
CA SER A 143 1.64 -24.71 3.27
C SER A 143 3.10 -24.30 3.03
N LYS A 144 3.48 -23.95 1.80
CA LYS A 144 4.90 -23.74 1.43
C LYS A 144 5.20 -22.48 0.63
N GLY A 145 4.18 -21.70 0.24
CA GLY A 145 4.36 -20.57 -0.68
C GLY A 145 5.05 -20.98 -1.99
N ASN A 146 5.01 -22.28 -2.34
CA ASN A 146 5.53 -22.87 -3.56
C ASN A 146 4.37 -23.54 -4.26
N SER A 147 4.34 -23.46 -5.58
CA SER A 147 3.26 -24.00 -6.39
C SER A 147 3.39 -25.53 -6.56
N THR A 148 2.78 -26.36 -5.69
CA THR A 148 2.40 -27.77 -5.97
C THR A 148 1.23 -28.26 -5.07
N ALA A 149 0.60 -29.38 -5.42
CA ALA A 149 -0.84 -29.66 -5.29
C ALA A 149 -1.50 -29.68 -3.90
N SER A 150 -2.62 -28.93 -3.79
CA SER A 150 -3.77 -29.30 -2.96
C SER A 150 -5.02 -29.46 -3.84
N SER A 151 -5.97 -30.29 -3.40
CA SER A 151 -6.99 -30.94 -4.23
C SER A 151 -8.30 -30.16 -4.40
N LEU A 152 -8.26 -28.84 -4.62
CA LEU A 152 -9.46 -28.02 -4.82
C LEU A 152 -9.30 -27.05 -6.01
N ASP A 153 -10.43 -26.76 -6.66
CA ASP A 153 -10.60 -26.31 -8.05
C ASP A 153 -9.66 -25.19 -8.53
N ILE A 154 -8.91 -25.52 -9.59
CA ILE A 154 -7.70 -24.79 -10.02
C ILE A 154 -8.04 -23.70 -11.04
N SER A 155 -7.92 -22.44 -10.62
CA SER A 155 -7.86 -21.29 -11.52
C SER A 155 -6.68 -21.40 -12.50
N SER A 156 -6.86 -20.94 -13.73
CA SER A 156 -5.78 -20.93 -14.73
C SER A 156 -5.05 -19.59 -14.70
N GLY A 157 -3.75 -19.58 -14.92
CA GLY A 157 -2.95 -18.37 -14.80
C GLY A 157 -1.65 -18.42 -15.57
N MET A 158 -1.01 -17.26 -15.67
CA MET A 158 0.30 -17.12 -16.29
C MET A 158 1.05 -15.91 -15.74
N PHE A 159 2.38 -15.96 -15.84
CA PHE A 159 3.25 -14.83 -15.50
C PHE A 159 3.59 -14.01 -16.74
N LEU A 160 3.31 -12.71 -16.69
CA LEU A 160 3.80 -11.71 -17.64
C LEU A 160 5.16 -11.19 -17.14
N PRO A 161 6.24 -11.31 -17.93
CA PRO A 161 7.52 -10.73 -17.58
C PRO A 161 7.46 -9.23 -17.31
N ARG A 162 8.31 -8.76 -16.40
CA ARG A 162 8.47 -7.32 -16.13
C ARG A 162 8.80 -6.56 -17.41
N GLY A 163 8.15 -5.42 -17.61
CA GLY A 163 8.30 -4.61 -18.80
C GLY A 163 8.11 -5.36 -20.12
N GLN A 164 7.26 -6.39 -20.15
CA GLN A 164 7.00 -7.21 -21.35
C GLN A 164 6.67 -6.34 -22.58
N ASP A 165 5.91 -5.27 -22.38
CA ASP A 165 5.65 -4.23 -23.37
C ASP A 165 5.45 -2.87 -22.71
N GLU A 166 5.15 -1.84 -23.51
CA GLU A 166 4.96 -0.47 -23.06
C GLU A 166 3.76 -0.31 -22.11
N VAL A 167 2.67 -1.06 -22.33
CA VAL A 167 1.46 -1.00 -21.48
C VAL A 167 1.77 -1.60 -20.12
N VAL A 168 2.37 -2.79 -20.09
CA VAL A 168 2.81 -3.44 -18.84
C VAL A 168 3.79 -2.55 -18.09
N SER A 169 4.77 -1.94 -18.78
CA SER A 169 5.74 -1.02 -18.18
C SER A 169 5.06 0.19 -17.52
N LYS A 170 4.08 0.81 -18.20
CA LYS A 170 3.31 1.94 -17.67
C LYS A 170 2.47 1.56 -16.45
N ILE A 171 1.88 0.36 -16.44
CA ILE A 171 1.16 -0.16 -15.29
C ILE A 171 2.12 -0.38 -14.10
N GLU A 172 3.30 -0.97 -14.34
CA GLU A 172 4.31 -1.15 -13.30
C GLU A 172 4.84 0.17 -12.72
N GLU A 173 4.99 1.20 -13.54
CA GLU A 173 5.34 2.56 -13.10
C GLU A 173 4.21 3.21 -12.28
N ARG A 174 2.96 3.01 -12.67
CA ARG A 174 1.79 3.46 -11.90
C ARG A 174 1.71 2.77 -10.54
N ILE A 175 1.97 1.46 -10.49
CA ILE A 175 2.07 0.68 -9.25
C ILE A 175 3.20 1.23 -8.37
N SER A 176 4.39 1.46 -8.94
CA SER A 176 5.53 2.02 -8.22
C SER A 176 5.21 3.39 -7.64
N THR A 177 4.52 4.23 -8.41
CA THR A 177 4.09 5.58 -7.97
C THR A 177 3.08 5.51 -6.82
N TRP A 178 2.09 4.61 -6.90
CA TRP A 178 1.07 4.46 -5.85
C TRP A 178 1.66 3.90 -4.55
N THR A 179 2.50 2.88 -4.67
CA THR A 179 3.03 2.14 -3.52
C THR A 179 4.23 2.82 -2.88
N PHE A 180 4.88 3.75 -3.58
CA PHE A 180 6.20 4.30 -3.24
C PHE A 180 7.29 3.22 -3.12
N LEU A 181 7.11 2.09 -3.79
CA LEU A 181 8.09 0.99 -3.86
C LEU A 181 8.71 0.92 -5.26
N PRO A 182 10.02 0.70 -5.39
CA PRO A 182 10.68 0.61 -6.70
C PRO A 182 10.12 -0.53 -7.56
N LYS A 183 10.01 -0.32 -8.87
CA LYS A 183 9.50 -1.34 -9.80
C LYS A 183 10.41 -2.57 -9.87
N GLU A 184 11.70 -2.39 -9.58
CA GLU A 184 12.73 -3.43 -9.52
C GLU A 184 12.47 -4.44 -8.40
N ASN A 185 11.75 -4.03 -7.35
CA ASN A 185 11.34 -4.91 -6.27
C ASN A 185 10.16 -5.82 -6.66
N GLY A 186 9.49 -5.54 -7.78
CA GLY A 186 8.35 -6.31 -8.23
C GLY A 186 8.75 -7.65 -8.86
N GLU A 187 7.95 -8.69 -8.64
CA GLU A 187 8.00 -9.94 -9.41
C GLU A 187 7.38 -9.77 -10.81
N ASN A 188 7.38 -10.83 -11.62
CA ASN A 188 6.52 -10.89 -12.81
C ASN A 188 5.05 -10.76 -12.42
N MET A 189 4.22 -10.15 -13.28
CA MET A 189 2.80 -9.95 -12.99
C MET A 189 2.03 -11.25 -13.24
N LEU A 190 1.29 -11.74 -12.25
CA LEU A 190 0.48 -12.96 -12.37
C LEU A 190 -0.92 -12.60 -12.87
N ILE A 191 -1.29 -13.08 -14.06
CA ILE A 191 -2.67 -13.02 -14.56
C ILE A 191 -3.37 -14.31 -14.18
N VAL A 192 -4.56 -14.21 -13.59
CA VAL A 192 -5.40 -15.35 -13.20
C VAL A 192 -6.78 -15.19 -13.82
N HIS A 193 -7.30 -16.30 -14.35
CA HIS A 193 -8.67 -16.47 -14.81
C HIS A 193 -9.35 -17.53 -13.95
N SER A 194 -10.39 -17.11 -13.23
CA SER A 194 -11.20 -17.97 -12.38
C SER A 194 -12.61 -18.12 -12.94
N MET A 195 -13.02 -19.36 -13.12
CA MET A 195 -14.36 -19.75 -13.58
C MET A 195 -15.34 -19.88 -12.41
N VAL A 196 -16.62 -20.05 -12.73
CA VAL A 196 -17.67 -20.34 -11.74
C VAL A 196 -17.29 -21.57 -10.90
N ASN A 197 -17.54 -21.49 -9.60
CA ASN A 197 -17.17 -22.44 -8.55
C ASN A 197 -15.68 -22.51 -8.20
N GLU A 198 -14.82 -21.70 -8.82
CA GLU A 198 -13.42 -21.59 -8.41
C GLU A 198 -13.28 -20.53 -7.31
N SER A 199 -12.40 -20.81 -6.35
CA SER A 199 -12.10 -19.95 -5.21
C SER A 199 -10.62 -20.07 -4.86
N TYR A 200 -10.14 -19.21 -3.98
CA TYR A 200 -8.76 -19.27 -3.50
C TYR A 200 -8.75 -19.22 -1.98
N GLU A 201 -8.25 -20.30 -1.37
CA GLU A 201 -8.20 -20.44 0.09
C GLU A 201 -7.38 -19.33 0.75
N PRO A 202 -7.75 -18.90 1.96
CA PRO A 202 -7.00 -17.88 2.68
C PRO A 202 -5.53 -18.26 2.88
N HIS A 203 -4.62 -17.36 2.50
CA HIS A 203 -3.18 -17.56 2.54
C HIS A 203 -2.44 -16.24 2.83
N TYR A 204 -1.13 -16.36 3.03
CA TYR A 204 -0.22 -15.23 3.14
C TYR A 204 0.62 -15.10 1.89
N ASP A 205 0.87 -13.85 1.49
CA ASP A 205 1.79 -13.56 0.41
C ASP A 205 3.25 -13.46 0.86
N TYR A 206 3.52 -13.21 2.15
CA TYR A 206 4.89 -13.28 2.66
C TYR A 206 5.36 -14.73 2.77
N TYR A 207 6.67 -14.96 2.65
CA TYR A 207 7.23 -16.31 2.78
C TYR A 207 7.30 -16.79 4.23
N HIS A 208 6.99 -18.08 4.44
CA HIS A 208 7.33 -18.79 5.67
C HIS A 208 8.68 -19.52 5.58
N ASP A 209 9.14 -19.80 4.36
CA ASP A 209 10.39 -20.48 4.07
C ASP A 209 11.52 -19.45 3.93
N GLU A 210 12.45 -19.46 4.88
CA GLU A 210 13.58 -18.53 4.92
C GLU A 210 14.48 -18.62 3.68
N SER A 211 14.53 -19.78 3.01
CA SER A 211 15.35 -19.95 1.80
C SER A 211 14.91 -19.03 0.65
N LYS A 212 13.64 -18.63 0.64
CA LYS A 212 13.07 -17.72 -0.36
C LYS A 212 13.38 -16.26 -0.10
N LEU A 213 13.87 -15.93 1.10
CA LEU A 213 14.24 -14.56 1.48
C LEU A 213 15.55 -14.10 0.84
N ALA A 214 16.34 -15.02 0.30
CA ALA A 214 17.60 -14.71 -0.36
C ALA A 214 17.39 -13.68 -1.49
N VAL A 215 16.38 -13.91 -2.33
CA VAL A 215 16.06 -13.04 -3.49
C VAL A 215 14.97 -12.05 -3.10
N GLY A 216 15.32 -10.76 -3.01
CA GLY A 216 14.38 -9.68 -2.70
C GLY A 216 13.87 -9.63 -1.24
N GLY A 217 13.98 -10.70 -0.46
CA GLY A 217 13.40 -10.80 0.89
C GLY A 217 11.91 -11.12 0.86
N HIS A 218 11.19 -10.84 1.95
CA HIS A 218 9.73 -10.99 1.97
C HIS A 218 9.06 -10.05 0.95
N ARG A 219 7.89 -10.48 0.46
CA ARG A 219 6.94 -9.60 -0.22
C ARG A 219 6.35 -8.62 0.80
N VAL A 220 6.65 -7.33 0.69
CA VAL A 220 6.18 -6.28 1.61
C VAL A 220 4.75 -5.86 1.32
N ALA A 221 4.36 -5.87 0.05
CA ALA A 221 3.05 -5.42 -0.41
C ALA A 221 2.62 -6.20 -1.65
N THR A 222 1.30 -6.24 -1.85
CA THR A 222 0.67 -6.82 -3.02
C THR A 222 -0.32 -5.82 -3.60
N VAL A 223 -0.26 -5.65 -4.92
CA VAL A 223 -1.30 -4.96 -5.69
C VAL A 223 -2.09 -5.99 -6.49
N LEU A 224 -3.36 -6.15 -6.15
CA LEU A 224 -4.30 -7.00 -6.88
C LEU A 224 -5.24 -6.11 -7.69
N MET A 225 -5.21 -6.27 -9.01
CA MET A 225 -6.01 -5.49 -9.96
C MET A 225 -7.12 -6.37 -10.54
N TYR A 226 -8.33 -5.86 -10.58
CA TYR A 226 -9.48 -6.57 -11.14
C TYR A 226 -9.65 -6.20 -12.62
N LEU A 227 -9.56 -7.20 -13.50
CA LEU A 227 -9.62 -7.00 -14.95
C LEU A 227 -11.03 -7.27 -15.50
N SER A 228 -11.92 -7.90 -14.74
CA SER A 228 -13.32 -8.11 -15.11
C SER A 228 -14.27 -7.66 -14.00
N ASN A 229 -15.53 -7.44 -14.37
CA ASN A 229 -16.63 -7.34 -13.42
C ASN A 229 -17.13 -8.75 -13.13
N VAL A 230 -17.40 -9.06 -11.86
CA VAL A 230 -18.04 -10.33 -11.47
C VAL A 230 -19.46 -10.03 -11.01
N SER A 231 -20.45 -10.73 -11.58
CA SER A 231 -21.85 -10.50 -11.26
C SER A 231 -22.15 -10.86 -9.80
N ARG A 232 -21.65 -12.02 -9.33
CA ARG A 232 -21.82 -12.50 -7.95
C ARG A 232 -20.62 -13.34 -7.51
N GLY A 233 -20.16 -13.15 -6.27
CA GLY A 233 -18.99 -13.85 -5.75
C GLY A 233 -17.67 -13.19 -6.16
N GLY A 234 -16.56 -13.91 -6.03
CA GLY A 234 -15.23 -13.43 -6.40
C GLY A 234 -14.66 -12.34 -5.47
N GLU A 235 -15.26 -12.11 -4.30
CA GLU A 235 -14.76 -11.08 -3.39
C GLU A 235 -13.40 -11.44 -2.80
N THR A 236 -12.48 -10.48 -2.73
CA THR A 236 -11.25 -10.65 -1.95
C THR A 236 -11.55 -10.40 -0.48
N ILE A 237 -11.28 -11.38 0.38
CA ILE A 237 -11.58 -11.31 1.81
C ILE A 237 -10.31 -11.23 2.66
N PHE A 238 -10.40 -10.53 3.78
CA PHE A 238 -9.39 -10.48 4.85
C PHE A 238 -10.02 -10.98 6.17
N PRO A 239 -9.99 -12.30 6.45
CA PRO A 239 -10.72 -12.90 7.58
C PRO A 239 -10.24 -12.44 8.95
N GLN A 240 -8.97 -12.03 9.05
CA GLN A 240 -8.37 -11.54 10.29
C GLN A 240 -8.48 -10.02 10.47
N SER A 241 -9.16 -9.33 9.55
CA SER A 241 -9.34 -7.88 9.65
C SER A 241 -10.13 -7.49 10.90
N LYS A 242 -9.67 -6.48 11.63
CA LYS A 242 -10.39 -5.94 12.80
C LYS A 242 -11.75 -5.33 12.44
N LEU A 243 -11.97 -5.01 11.16
CA LEU A 243 -13.20 -4.42 10.64
C LEU A 243 -14.14 -5.44 9.98
N LYS A 244 -13.86 -6.75 10.10
CA LYS A 244 -14.65 -7.80 9.44
C LYS A 244 -16.16 -7.73 9.73
N ASP A 245 -16.53 -7.42 10.97
CA ASP A 245 -17.92 -7.37 11.44
C ASP A 245 -18.56 -5.99 11.27
N THR A 246 -17.79 -4.98 10.84
CA THR A 246 -18.26 -3.58 10.73
C THR A 246 -18.68 -3.20 9.32
N GLN A 247 -18.21 -3.94 8.32
CA GLN A 247 -18.58 -3.69 6.94
C GLN A 247 -20.02 -4.13 6.70
N THR A 248 -20.89 -3.18 6.35
CA THR A 248 -22.28 -3.47 5.98
C THR A 248 -22.29 -4.24 4.66
N LYS A 249 -22.97 -5.39 4.65
CA LYS A 249 -23.11 -6.24 3.46
C LYS A 249 -24.59 -6.39 3.14
N ASP A 250 -24.98 -5.98 1.94
CA ASP A 250 -26.30 -6.19 1.38
C ASP A 250 -26.41 -7.58 0.71
N ASP A 251 -27.53 -7.83 0.04
CA ASP A 251 -27.84 -9.07 -0.66
C ASP A 251 -26.96 -9.35 -1.90
N THR A 252 -26.17 -8.37 -2.33
CA THR A 252 -25.25 -8.50 -3.46
C THR A 252 -23.87 -9.04 -3.07
N TRP A 253 -23.64 -9.35 -1.78
CA TRP A 253 -22.44 -10.02 -1.29
C TRP A 253 -22.65 -11.54 -1.19
N SER A 254 -21.60 -12.31 -1.47
CA SER A 254 -21.61 -13.76 -1.26
C SER A 254 -21.60 -14.11 0.24
N PRO A 255 -22.08 -15.31 0.63
CA PRO A 255 -21.96 -15.79 2.00
C PRO A 255 -20.50 -15.82 2.50
N CYS A 256 -19.55 -16.10 1.60
CA CYS A 256 -18.12 -16.10 1.90
C CYS A 256 -17.61 -14.71 2.32
N ALA A 257 -18.12 -13.63 1.71
CA ALA A 257 -17.71 -12.27 2.08
C ALA A 257 -18.02 -11.92 3.54
N ALA A 258 -19.00 -12.58 4.18
CA ALA A 258 -19.32 -12.37 5.59
C ALA A 258 -18.19 -12.81 6.54
N THR A 259 -17.23 -13.63 6.08
CA THR A 259 -16.14 -14.16 6.90
C THR A 259 -15.00 -13.17 7.15
N GLY A 260 -15.00 -12.00 6.51
CA GLY A 260 -13.94 -11.01 6.61
C GLY A 260 -14.36 -9.60 6.23
N ASN A 261 -13.41 -8.66 6.28
CA ASN A 261 -13.54 -7.43 5.50
C ASN A 261 -13.32 -7.82 4.03
N ALA A 262 -14.21 -7.40 3.13
CA ALA A 262 -14.28 -7.93 1.79
C ALA A 262 -14.27 -6.82 0.74
N VAL A 263 -13.72 -7.10 -0.44
CA VAL A 263 -13.66 -6.18 -1.58
C VAL A 263 -14.27 -6.86 -2.80
N LYS A 264 -15.19 -6.17 -3.46
CA LYS A 264 -15.80 -6.69 -4.69
C LYS A 264 -14.88 -6.47 -5.89
N PRO A 265 -14.81 -7.45 -6.81
CA PRO A 265 -14.09 -7.30 -8.05
C PRO A 265 -14.86 -6.36 -8.99
N VAL A 266 -14.34 -5.14 -9.15
CA VAL A 266 -14.85 -4.15 -10.10
C VAL A 266 -13.77 -3.89 -11.13
N ARG A 267 -14.09 -4.09 -12.40
CA ARG A 267 -13.13 -3.90 -13.50
C ARG A 267 -12.43 -2.56 -13.41
N GLY A 268 -11.12 -2.59 -13.61
CA GLY A 268 -10.26 -1.42 -13.57
C GLY A 268 -9.87 -0.97 -12.16
N SER A 269 -10.52 -1.47 -11.11
CA SER A 269 -10.12 -1.17 -9.74
C SER A 269 -8.95 -2.04 -9.27
N ALA A 270 -8.27 -1.59 -8.22
CA ALA A 270 -7.18 -2.33 -7.60
C ALA A 270 -7.23 -2.21 -6.08
N ILE A 271 -6.71 -3.21 -5.38
CA ILE A 271 -6.37 -3.13 -3.97
C ILE A 271 -4.87 -3.21 -3.77
N LEU A 272 -4.36 -2.35 -2.89
CA LEU A 272 -3.03 -2.44 -2.31
C LEU A 272 -3.20 -2.91 -0.88
N TYR A 273 -2.58 -4.03 -0.52
CA TYR A 273 -2.46 -4.46 0.86
C TYR A 273 -1.02 -4.76 1.23
N PHE A 274 -0.68 -4.52 2.49
CA PHE A 274 0.65 -4.77 3.02
C PHE A 274 0.70 -6.09 3.77
N ASN A 275 1.69 -6.90 3.43
CA ASN A 275 1.95 -8.22 4.00
C ASN A 275 2.84 -8.12 5.25
N LEU A 276 3.55 -7.01 5.40
CA LEU A 276 4.42 -6.72 6.53
C LEU A 276 3.97 -5.45 7.25
N HIS A 277 4.26 -5.40 8.54
CA HIS A 277 4.24 -4.18 9.33
C HIS A 277 5.37 -3.21 8.89
N PRO A 278 5.29 -1.92 9.24
CA PRO A 278 6.34 -0.94 8.92
C PRO A 278 7.73 -1.28 9.48
N ASP A 279 7.79 -2.12 10.53
CA ASP A 279 9.04 -2.66 11.09
C ASP A 279 9.56 -3.90 10.34
N ALA A 280 8.98 -4.22 9.18
CA ALA A 280 9.28 -5.35 8.32
C ALA A 280 8.96 -6.74 8.90
N THR A 281 8.21 -6.82 10.00
CA THR A 281 7.71 -8.10 10.52
C THR A 281 6.44 -8.56 9.79
N PRO A 282 6.20 -9.87 9.59
CA PRO A 282 4.98 -10.37 8.96
C PRO A 282 3.69 -9.95 9.68
N ASP A 283 2.71 -9.45 8.92
CA ASP A 283 1.40 -9.05 9.45
C ASP A 283 0.41 -10.21 9.36
N GLY A 284 0.16 -10.89 10.48
CA GLY A 284 -0.82 -12.00 10.52
C GLY A 284 -2.24 -11.59 10.10
N ALA A 285 -2.61 -10.30 10.22
CA ALA A 285 -3.90 -9.83 9.76
C ALA A 285 -4.01 -9.81 8.23
N SER A 286 -2.89 -9.89 7.49
CA SER A 286 -2.84 -9.90 6.02
C SER A 286 -3.28 -11.22 5.39
N LEU A 287 -3.74 -12.19 6.18
CA LEU A 287 -4.38 -13.40 5.68
C LEU A 287 -5.52 -12.99 4.76
N HIS A 288 -5.49 -13.44 3.52
CA HIS A 288 -6.47 -13.07 2.51
C HIS A 288 -6.79 -14.23 1.58
N GLY A 289 -7.99 -14.21 0.99
CA GLY A 289 -8.44 -15.22 0.04
C GLY A 289 -9.40 -14.64 -0.99
N SER A 290 -9.77 -15.44 -1.97
CA SER A 290 -10.77 -15.09 -2.98
C SER A 290 -12.00 -15.97 -2.80
N CYS A 291 -13.15 -15.35 -2.56
CA CYS A 291 -14.41 -16.05 -2.50
C CYS A 291 -14.75 -16.70 -3.84
N MET A 292 -15.56 -17.76 -3.76
CA MET A 292 -16.02 -18.49 -4.94
C MET A 292 -16.73 -17.56 -5.93
N VAL A 293 -16.40 -17.67 -7.21
CA VAL A 293 -17.17 -17.03 -8.29
C VAL A 293 -18.50 -17.76 -8.43
N LEU A 294 -19.61 -17.06 -8.22
CA LEU A 294 -20.96 -17.65 -8.28
C LEU A 294 -21.65 -17.39 -9.61
N ASP A 295 -21.33 -16.27 -10.27
CA ASP A 295 -21.86 -15.90 -11.58
C ASP A 295 -20.88 -14.98 -12.34
N GLY A 296 -20.67 -15.27 -13.62
CA GLY A 296 -19.68 -14.63 -14.48
C GLY A 296 -18.31 -15.31 -14.47
N GLU A 297 -17.27 -14.53 -14.79
CA GLU A 297 -15.88 -14.95 -14.78
C GLU A 297 -15.01 -13.85 -14.16
N MET A 298 -13.96 -14.26 -13.44
CA MET A 298 -13.08 -13.33 -12.75
C MET A 298 -11.69 -13.35 -13.37
N TRP A 299 -11.23 -12.18 -13.80
CA TRP A 299 -9.87 -11.95 -14.26
C TRP A 299 -9.16 -11.01 -13.30
N THR A 300 -7.96 -11.39 -12.85
CA THR A 300 -7.14 -10.56 -11.98
C THR A 300 -5.69 -10.49 -12.44
N ALA A 301 -5.03 -9.38 -12.15
CA ALA A 301 -3.59 -9.23 -12.27
C ALA A 301 -2.99 -8.94 -10.89
N THR A 302 -2.05 -9.77 -10.44
CA THR A 302 -1.38 -9.63 -9.15
C THR A 302 0.07 -9.21 -9.36
N LYS A 303 0.49 -8.19 -8.62
CA LYS A 303 1.87 -7.72 -8.55
C LYS A 303 2.36 -7.84 -7.11
N TRP A 304 3.27 -8.77 -6.88
CA TRP A 304 4.00 -8.90 -5.62
C TRP A 304 5.23 -8.02 -5.62
N ILE A 305 5.48 -7.34 -4.50
CA ILE A 305 6.58 -6.39 -4.36
C ILE A 305 7.41 -6.76 -3.13
N HIS A 306 8.71 -6.96 -3.33
CA HIS A 306 9.67 -7.33 -2.29
C HIS A 306 10.22 -6.13 -1.52
N VAL A 307 10.87 -6.41 -0.37
CA VAL A 307 11.59 -5.38 0.40
C VAL A 307 12.85 -4.87 -0.31
N ARG A 308 13.43 -5.64 -1.24
CA ARG A 308 14.62 -5.30 -2.04
C ARG A 308 14.42 -5.66 -3.52
N ASP A 309 15.40 -5.30 -4.36
CA ASP A 309 15.45 -5.69 -5.79
C ASP A 309 15.19 -7.20 -5.93
N PHE A 310 14.18 -7.54 -6.71
CA PHE A 310 13.86 -8.92 -7.04
C PHE A 310 14.48 -9.25 -8.40
N ASN A 311 15.70 -9.77 -8.34
CA ASN A 311 16.41 -10.23 -9.52
C ASN A 311 16.98 -11.65 -9.30
N PRO A 312 16.25 -12.70 -9.69
CA PRO A 312 16.69 -14.08 -9.55
C PRO A 312 18.02 -14.37 -10.25
N SER A 313 18.32 -13.65 -11.35
CA SER A 313 19.53 -13.83 -12.14
C SER A 313 20.78 -13.31 -11.43
N LYS A 314 20.67 -12.26 -10.60
CA LYS A 314 21.80 -11.71 -9.83
C LYS A 314 22.24 -12.66 -8.71
N HIS A 315 21.30 -13.38 -8.08
CA HIS A 315 21.61 -14.32 -6.99
C HIS A 315 22.17 -15.68 -7.45
N SER A 316 22.08 -15.99 -8.74
CA SER A 316 22.74 -17.18 -9.32
C SER A 316 24.27 -17.03 -9.39
N ILE A 317 24.79 -15.82 -9.10
CA ILE A 317 26.22 -15.47 -9.08
C ILE A 317 26.69 -15.37 -7.62
N VAL A 318 26.44 -16.41 -6.83
CA VAL A 318 27.38 -16.80 -5.77
C VAL A 318 28.37 -17.80 -6.38
N SER A 319 28.93 -17.45 -7.53
CA SER A 319 30.21 -18.02 -7.96
C SER A 319 31.27 -17.06 -7.46
N GLU A 320 32.27 -17.58 -6.75
CA GLU A 320 33.44 -16.88 -6.20
C GLU A 320 34.28 -16.05 -7.22
N GLY A 321 33.79 -15.83 -8.43
CA GLY A 321 34.48 -15.12 -9.51
C GLY A 321 33.93 -13.70 -9.69
N GLU A 322 34.72 -12.75 -9.20
CA GLU A 322 34.77 -11.34 -9.61
C GLU A 322 34.03 -10.32 -8.73
N CYS A 323 34.80 -9.71 -7.81
CA CYS A 323 34.43 -8.52 -7.06
C CYS A 323 34.08 -7.37 -8.02
N THR A 324 32.81 -6.99 -8.05
CA THR A 324 32.28 -5.93 -8.90
C THR A 324 31.38 -4.99 -8.09
N ASP A 325 31.18 -3.78 -8.62
CA ASP A 325 30.12 -2.88 -8.16
C ASP A 325 28.87 -3.14 -9.00
N GLU A 326 27.71 -3.22 -8.35
CA GLU A 326 26.42 -3.43 -9.01
C GLU A 326 25.80 -2.11 -9.53
N ASP A 327 26.26 -0.96 -9.03
CA ASP A 327 25.80 0.37 -9.45
C ASP A 327 26.96 1.24 -9.95
N ALA A 328 26.72 1.95 -11.06
CA ALA A 328 27.69 2.87 -11.65
C ALA A 328 28.07 4.04 -10.72
N LYS A 329 27.24 4.35 -9.71
CA LYS A 329 27.47 5.41 -8.72
C LYS A 329 28.27 4.95 -7.50
N CYS A 330 28.56 3.65 -7.36
CA CYS A 330 29.35 3.14 -6.23
C CYS A 330 30.66 3.89 -5.98
N PRO A 331 31.46 4.28 -7.00
CA PRO A 331 32.67 5.07 -6.77
C PRO A 331 32.38 6.45 -6.16
N GLN A 332 31.29 7.09 -6.58
CA GLN A 332 30.88 8.39 -6.06
C GLN A 332 30.39 8.27 -4.62
N TRP A 333 29.58 7.26 -4.31
CA TRP A 333 29.08 7.00 -2.96
C TRP A 333 30.21 6.63 -1.99
N ALA A 334 31.15 5.79 -2.42
CA ALA A 334 32.33 5.47 -1.63
C ALA A 334 33.18 6.72 -1.36
N ALA A 335 33.38 7.59 -2.35
CA ALA A 335 34.15 8.84 -2.21
C ALA A 335 33.53 9.82 -1.20
N ILE A 336 32.19 9.84 -1.06
CA ILE A 336 31.49 10.67 -0.06
C ILE A 336 31.30 9.96 1.30
N GLY A 337 31.86 8.76 1.48
CA GLY A 337 31.93 8.05 2.75
C GLY A 337 30.76 7.09 3.03
N GLU A 338 29.95 6.72 2.03
CA GLU A 338 28.80 5.82 2.23
C GLU A 338 29.19 4.43 2.71
N CYS A 339 30.41 3.96 2.44
CA CYS A 339 30.88 2.66 2.95
C CYS A 339 30.79 2.54 4.48
N LYS A 340 30.91 3.67 5.20
CA LYS A 340 30.75 3.73 6.66
C LYS A 340 29.34 4.13 7.08
N ARG A 341 28.68 5.00 6.31
CA ARG A 341 27.36 5.56 6.66
C ARG A 341 26.20 4.63 6.32
N ASN A 342 26.38 3.80 5.29
CA ASN A 342 25.43 2.83 4.79
C ASN A 342 26.11 1.47 4.52
N PRO A 343 26.71 0.84 5.54
CA PRO A 343 27.52 -0.36 5.35
C PRO A 343 26.68 -1.55 4.86
N VAL A 344 25.40 -1.63 5.21
CA VAL A 344 24.51 -2.71 4.77
C VAL A 344 24.35 -2.69 3.24
N TYR A 345 24.01 -1.54 2.66
CA TYR A 345 23.88 -1.41 1.21
C TYR A 345 25.23 -1.55 0.50
N MET A 346 26.26 -0.88 1.03
CA MET A 346 27.55 -0.75 0.35
C MET A 346 28.39 -2.03 0.45
N LEU A 347 28.47 -2.63 1.64
CA LEU A 347 29.34 -3.78 1.96
C LEU A 347 28.58 -5.10 2.04
N GLY A 348 27.28 -5.05 2.29
CA GLY A 348 26.45 -6.23 2.47
C GLY A 348 26.31 -6.70 3.91
N THR A 349 25.57 -7.79 4.06
CA THR A 349 25.38 -8.59 5.27
C THR A 349 25.59 -10.06 4.91
N PRO A 350 25.56 -11.02 5.86
CA PRO A 350 25.66 -12.45 5.52
C PRO A 350 24.68 -12.92 4.44
N ASP A 351 23.51 -12.28 4.36
CA ASP A 351 22.41 -12.66 3.45
C ASP A 351 22.26 -11.73 2.24
N TYR A 352 23.14 -10.74 2.09
CA TYR A 352 23.12 -9.77 1.00
C TYR A 352 24.54 -9.37 0.62
N TYR A 353 24.93 -9.62 -0.62
CA TYR A 353 26.31 -9.43 -1.08
C TYR A 353 26.83 -7.99 -0.84
N GLY A 354 25.97 -6.98 -0.96
CA GLY A 354 26.35 -5.56 -0.94
C GLY A 354 26.63 -5.06 -2.35
N SER A 355 26.05 -3.92 -2.70
CA SER A 355 26.07 -3.43 -4.10
C SER A 355 27.36 -2.69 -4.47
N CYS A 356 28.20 -2.27 -3.52
CA CYS A 356 29.36 -1.41 -3.78
C CYS A 356 30.67 -1.93 -3.15
N ARG A 357 30.80 -3.25 -2.99
CA ARG A 357 31.94 -3.86 -2.29
C ARG A 357 33.28 -3.48 -2.91
N LYS A 358 33.36 -3.42 -4.25
CA LYS A 358 34.58 -3.06 -4.98
C LYS A 358 35.00 -1.63 -4.68
N SER A 359 34.07 -0.68 -4.83
CA SER A 359 34.31 0.73 -4.52
C SER A 359 34.65 0.97 -3.05
N CYS A 360 34.16 0.12 -2.13
CA CYS A 360 34.48 0.19 -0.72
C CYS A 360 35.74 -0.57 -0.29
N GLY A 361 36.43 -1.26 -1.21
CA GLY A 361 37.60 -2.08 -0.87
C GLY A 361 37.28 -3.23 0.09
N ALA A 362 36.06 -3.77 0.01
CA ALA A 362 35.58 -4.92 0.80
C ALA A 362 35.62 -6.24 0.03
N CYS A 363 36.51 -6.23 -0.95
CA CYS A 363 37.12 -7.35 -1.64
C CYS A 363 38.62 -7.25 -1.33
#